data_AF-A0A7X9B198-F1
#
_entry.id   AF-A0A7X9B198-F1
#
_cell.length_a   1.000
_cell.length_b   1.000
_cell.length_c   1.000
_cell.angle_alpha   90.00
_cell.angle_beta   90.00
_cell.angle_gamma   90.00
#
_symmetry.space_group_name_H-M   'P 1'
#
loop_
_entity.id
_entity.type
_entity.pdbx_description
1 polymer ?
#
loop_
_entity_poly.entity_id
_entity_poly.type
_entity_poly.pdbx_seq_one_letter_code
_entity_poly.pdbx_strand_id
1 'polypeptide(L)'
;MSPDEAYRELAHMLLRLERLNPDLRSAEVERLNLLAEQSGQEFFSQAAEQVERLITLYRSSAVKISGENILAEYFECLENSSRLLAQSGEISQPEPVATSFSKALVPAQTLSALDHCMVLSRAVVPHTLGKAADAFRRRNEVVETVLELAFRVLWRMDADRACQWFLDFFAKHDGQLDPDVIRDALTIALEAPGPIPRDFLAWAERWSADPNLLEYWPNVTRKSDRLLCRHGMRAWREQAPARIAPLAHLRLLVDQQRLNDDQLLAWLRNALNDLGESVLRFMALDDSLASSQQAWKTAALMVELRRIMALYPVVMLAADLILTLPDGCEKLALAFMGLAGQGRKQWDQRVEEFAARVIRRMFIADMRDGRKPLATIQRLTFGDQLAFRRACAQLDIVQEQFDSIKQRERVIAILASFYGSYRHASFLATEVSRRYRSLMRLLHEDYLRQHLPAEELDGILRGGVITELAGMASAARRYLARRRDIASSLEEMLAAKMDFEQHVRTQRLRVFRQIVPG
;
A
#
# COMPACT_ATOMS: atom_id res chain seq x y z
N MET A 1 45.92 16.02 1.22
CA MET A 1 45.72 16.09 2.68
C MET A 1 46.00 14.70 3.21
N SER A 2 46.77 14.57 4.29
CA SER A 2 47.00 13.25 4.90
C SER A 2 45.72 12.72 5.56
N PRO A 3 45.54 11.39 5.73
CA PRO A 3 44.40 10.83 6.45
C PRO A 3 44.22 11.44 7.85
N ASP A 4 45.31 11.65 8.58
CA ASP A 4 45.31 12.28 9.92
C ASP A 4 44.85 13.75 9.91
N GLU A 5 45.20 14.52 8.88
CA GLU A 5 44.73 15.90 8.72
C GLU A 5 43.24 15.92 8.34
N ALA A 6 42.83 15.01 7.46
CA ALA A 6 41.44 14.86 7.04
C ALA A 6 40.55 14.48 8.22
N TYR A 7 40.99 13.52 9.05
CA TYR A 7 40.23 13.09 10.21
C TYR A 7 40.15 14.19 11.27
N ARG A 8 41.21 14.98 11.49
CA ARG A 8 41.15 16.11 12.43
C ARG A 8 40.11 17.15 12.03
N GLU A 9 40.01 17.46 10.73
CA GLU A 9 38.97 18.35 10.21
C GLU A 9 37.57 17.71 10.31
N LEU A 10 37.45 16.42 9.98
CA LEU A 10 36.20 15.65 10.10
C LEU A 10 35.68 15.64 11.54
N ALA A 11 36.54 15.29 12.51
CA ALA A 11 36.21 15.26 13.93
C ALA A 11 35.74 16.63 14.43
N HIS A 12 36.36 17.72 13.96
CA HIS A 12 35.89 19.07 14.29
C HIS A 12 34.48 19.35 13.73
N MET A 13 34.19 18.88 12.51
CA MET A 13 32.86 19.02 11.93
C MET A 13 31.81 18.13 12.62
N LEU A 14 32.16 16.91 13.01
CA LEU A 14 31.29 16.03 13.80
C LEU A 14 30.97 16.64 15.18
N LEU A 15 31.96 17.25 15.84
CA LEU A 15 31.73 18.02 17.07
C LEU A 15 30.78 19.20 16.88
N ARG A 16 30.77 19.85 15.70
CA ARG A 16 29.76 20.89 15.40
C ARG A 16 28.34 20.32 15.36
N LEU A 17 28.16 19.07 14.89
CA LEU A 17 26.86 18.42 14.86
C LEU A 17 26.26 18.23 16.26
N GLU A 18 27.08 18.14 17.31
CA GLU A 18 26.64 18.04 18.71
C GLU A 18 25.83 19.26 19.18
N ARG A 19 25.85 20.37 18.43
CA ARG A 19 24.95 21.51 18.65
C ARG A 19 23.49 21.22 18.29
N LEU A 20 23.21 20.09 17.62
CA LEU A 20 21.90 19.62 17.14
C LEU A 20 21.20 20.52 16.11
N ASN A 21 21.61 21.78 15.95
CA ASN A 21 21.26 22.66 14.84
C ASN A 21 22.52 23.42 14.35
N PRO A 22 23.42 22.77 13.60
CA PRO A 22 24.72 23.33 13.23
C PRO A 22 24.69 24.37 12.10
N ASP A 23 23.52 24.71 11.54
CA ASP A 23 23.32 25.63 10.39
C ASP A 23 24.34 25.42 9.25
N LEU A 24 24.49 24.17 8.80
CA LEU A 24 25.45 23.80 7.75
C LEU A 24 24.93 24.20 6.36
N ARG A 25 25.81 24.79 5.55
CA ARG A 25 25.56 25.03 4.12
C ARG A 25 25.80 23.76 3.29
N SER A 26 25.23 23.68 2.09
CA SER A 26 25.42 22.53 1.18
C SER A 26 26.90 22.22 0.91
N ALA A 27 27.74 23.25 0.73
CA ALA A 27 29.18 23.07 0.55
C ALA A 27 29.89 22.47 1.78
N GLU A 28 29.40 22.74 3.00
CA GLU A 28 29.93 22.13 4.22
C GLU A 28 29.51 20.66 4.32
N VAL A 29 28.29 20.31 3.90
CA VAL A 29 27.84 18.90 3.84
C VAL A 29 28.65 18.11 2.81
N GLU A 30 28.92 18.70 1.64
CA GLU A 30 29.81 18.09 0.63
C GLU A 30 31.23 17.91 1.17
N ARG A 31 31.76 18.92 1.88
CA ARG A 31 33.06 18.84 2.55
C ARG A 31 33.09 17.72 3.57
N LEU A 32 32.06 17.58 4.41
CA LEU A 32 31.94 16.50 5.40
C LEU A 32 32.05 15.11 4.75
N ASN A 33 31.33 14.90 3.64
CA ASN A 33 31.37 13.64 2.90
C ASN A 33 32.76 13.36 2.30
N LEU A 34 33.40 14.38 1.72
CA LEU A 34 34.77 14.25 1.18
C LEU A 34 35.80 13.94 2.26
N LEU A 35 35.68 14.60 3.43
CA LEU A 35 36.56 14.34 4.57
C LEU A 35 36.39 12.90 5.10
N ALA A 36 35.16 12.39 5.14
CA ALA A 36 34.89 11.00 5.52
C ALA A 36 35.60 10.01 4.59
N GLU A 37 35.53 10.20 3.27
CA GLU A 37 36.22 9.36 2.29
C GLU A 37 37.75 9.45 2.39
N GLN A 38 38.29 10.61 2.78
CA GLN A 38 39.74 10.87 2.87
C GLN A 38 40.38 10.46 4.21
N SER A 39 39.59 10.32 5.27
CA SER A 39 40.09 10.06 6.62
C SER A 39 40.64 8.64 6.79
N GLY A 40 40.23 7.68 5.95
CA GLY A 40 40.68 6.29 6.05
C GLY A 40 39.96 5.47 7.13
N GLN A 41 40.04 4.14 7.01
CA GLN A 41 39.27 3.19 7.84
C GLN A 41 39.81 3.06 9.27
N GLU A 42 41.07 3.41 9.53
CA GLU A 42 41.69 3.35 10.87
C GLU A 42 41.00 4.24 11.90
N PHE A 43 40.39 5.35 11.47
CA PHE A 43 39.69 6.28 12.35
C PHE A 43 38.20 5.97 12.54
N PHE A 44 37.69 4.90 11.92
CA PHE A 44 36.27 4.53 11.98
C PHE A 44 35.75 4.42 13.42
N SER A 45 36.48 3.71 14.30
CA SER A 45 36.05 3.49 15.68
C SER A 45 35.90 4.79 16.47
N GLN A 46 36.76 5.78 16.19
CA GLN A 46 36.74 7.07 16.86
C GLN A 46 35.58 7.94 16.36
N ALA A 47 35.27 7.87 15.06
CA ALA A 47 34.08 8.49 14.49
C ALA A 47 32.79 7.84 15.03
N ALA A 48 32.74 6.52 15.13
CA ALA A 48 31.59 5.77 15.67
C ALA A 48 31.30 6.16 17.13
N GLU A 49 32.33 6.34 17.96
CA GLU A 49 32.17 6.82 19.33
C GLU A 49 31.58 8.24 19.39
N GLN A 50 32.00 9.14 18.49
CA GLN A 50 31.41 10.48 18.37
C GLN A 50 29.93 10.42 17.95
N VAL A 51 29.59 9.51 17.03
CA VAL A 51 28.21 9.30 16.58
C VAL A 51 27.34 8.77 17.72
N GLU A 52 27.82 7.84 18.53
CA GLU A 52 27.10 7.37 19.73
C GLU A 52 26.85 8.48 20.75
N ARG A 53 27.84 9.36 20.97
CA ARG A 53 27.66 10.58 21.78
C ARG A 53 26.58 11.48 21.20
N LEU A 54 26.61 11.72 19.89
CA LEU A 54 25.62 12.54 19.20
C LEU A 54 24.20 11.96 19.33
N ILE A 55 24.02 10.65 19.20
CA ILE A 55 22.72 9.98 19.43
C ILE A 55 22.23 10.24 20.85
N THR A 56 23.13 10.13 21.84
CA THR A 56 22.79 10.35 23.25
C THR A 56 22.35 11.80 23.50
N LEU A 57 23.08 12.77 22.94
CA LEU A 57 22.72 14.19 23.00
C LEU A 57 21.39 14.47 22.29
N TYR A 58 21.16 13.87 21.13
CA TYR A 58 19.93 14.03 20.37
C TYR A 58 18.71 13.53 21.16
N ARG A 59 18.78 12.32 21.72
CA ARG A 59 17.72 11.71 22.53
C ARG A 59 17.42 12.49 23.81
N SER A 60 18.42 13.14 24.40
CA SER A 60 18.27 13.98 25.59
C SER A 60 17.96 15.45 25.28
N SER A 61 17.74 15.81 24.01
CA SER A 61 17.42 17.18 23.62
C SER A 61 16.03 17.61 24.11
N ALA A 62 15.88 18.90 24.42
CA ALA A 62 14.60 19.44 24.90
C ALA A 62 13.43 19.20 23.93
N VAL A 63 13.70 19.24 22.62
CA VAL A 63 12.70 18.97 21.57
C VAL A 63 12.25 17.50 21.62
N LYS A 64 13.19 16.56 21.81
CA LYS A 64 12.86 15.15 21.96
C LYS A 64 12.07 14.89 23.22
N ILE A 65 12.58 15.30 24.38
CA ILE A 65 11.90 15.11 25.67
C ILE A 65 10.48 15.70 25.64
N SER A 66 10.31 16.91 25.11
CA SER A 66 8.97 17.52 25.01
C SER A 66 8.04 16.74 24.10
N GLY A 67 8.53 16.24 22.96
CA GLY A 67 7.72 15.43 22.04
C GLY A 67 7.35 14.07 22.62
N GLU A 68 8.26 13.45 23.36
CA GLU A 68 7.99 12.19 24.07
C GLU A 68 6.88 12.36 25.11
N ASN A 69 6.94 13.44 25.89
CA ASN A 69 5.90 13.77 26.88
C ASN A 69 4.54 14.04 26.22
N ILE A 70 4.51 14.78 25.10
CA ILE A 70 3.28 15.05 24.33
C ILE A 70 2.65 13.75 23.84
N LEU A 71 3.46 12.83 23.29
CA LEU A 71 2.96 11.55 22.81
C LEU A 71 2.50 10.64 23.96
N ALA A 72 3.19 10.64 25.10
CA ALA A 72 2.78 9.88 26.27
C ALA A 72 1.40 10.33 26.77
N GLU A 73 1.16 11.64 26.89
CA GLU A 73 -0.14 12.20 27.29
C GLU A 73 -1.23 11.89 26.25
N TYR A 74 -0.89 11.96 24.96
CA TYR A 74 -1.79 11.60 23.87
C TYR A 74 -2.20 10.11 23.94
N PHE A 75 -1.25 9.20 24.13
CA PHE A 75 -1.53 7.77 24.24
C PHE A 75 -2.31 7.43 25.51
N GLU A 76 -2.04 8.11 26.63
CA GLU A 76 -2.84 7.95 27.85
C GLU A 76 -4.33 8.27 27.59
N CYS A 77 -4.63 9.31 26.81
CA CYS A 77 -6.01 9.62 26.42
C CYS A 77 -6.66 8.49 25.60
N LEU A 78 -5.92 7.89 24.67
CA LEU A 78 -6.40 6.76 23.86
C LEU A 78 -6.59 5.50 24.71
N GLU A 79 -5.65 5.19 25.59
CA GLU A 79 -5.70 4.02 26.48
C GLU A 79 -6.85 4.15 27.51
N ASN A 80 -7.09 5.35 28.02
CA ASN A 80 -8.24 5.64 28.87
C ASN A 80 -9.56 5.42 28.13
N SER A 81 -9.65 5.88 26.89
CA SER A 81 -10.83 5.70 26.04
C SER A 81 -11.06 4.23 25.72
N SER A 82 -10.01 3.51 25.31
CA SER A 82 -10.00 2.05 25.09
C SER A 82 -10.52 1.29 26.31
N ARG A 83 -10.00 1.59 27.50
CA ARG A 83 -10.43 0.96 28.75
C ARG A 83 -11.90 1.21 29.06
N LEU A 84 -12.40 2.43 28.86
CA LEU A 84 -13.82 2.74 29.08
C LEU A 84 -14.73 2.00 28.11
N LEU A 85 -14.36 1.92 26.83
CA LEU A 85 -15.09 1.18 25.81
C LEU A 85 -15.08 -0.34 26.05
N ALA A 86 -13.96 -0.87 26.55
CA ALA A 86 -13.85 -2.28 26.91
C ALA A 86 -14.72 -2.61 28.14
N GLN A 87 -14.82 -1.69 29.10
CA GLN A 87 -15.69 -1.82 30.28
C GLN A 87 -17.19 -1.75 29.92
N SER A 88 -17.57 -0.96 28.91
CA SER A 88 -18.94 -0.92 28.40
C SER A 88 -19.30 -2.11 27.50
N GLY A 89 -18.32 -2.97 27.16
CA GLY A 89 -18.49 -4.12 26.27
C GLY A 89 -18.63 -3.75 24.80
N GLU A 90 -18.24 -2.53 24.42
CA GLU A 90 -18.33 -2.05 23.04
C GLU A 90 -17.14 -2.48 22.18
N ILE A 91 -15.99 -2.70 22.81
CA ILE A 91 -14.78 -3.25 22.16
C ILE A 91 -14.27 -4.48 22.92
N SER A 92 -13.42 -5.25 22.25
CA SER A 92 -12.70 -6.37 22.89
C SER A 92 -11.74 -5.87 23.98
N GLN A 93 -11.42 -6.74 24.95
CA GLN A 93 -10.40 -6.42 25.95
C GLN A 93 -9.04 -6.22 25.26
N PRO A 94 -8.37 -5.06 25.45
CA PRO A 94 -7.09 -4.80 24.82
C PRO A 94 -6.03 -5.77 25.34
N GLU A 95 -5.20 -6.28 24.43
CA GLU A 95 -4.07 -7.12 24.80
C GLU A 95 -2.81 -6.26 25.00
N PRO A 96 -1.94 -6.59 25.98
CA PRO A 96 -0.66 -5.90 26.10
C PRO A 96 0.21 -6.21 24.89
N VAL A 97 0.90 -5.21 24.36
CA VAL A 97 1.81 -5.41 23.22
C VAL A 97 2.90 -6.41 23.60
N ALA A 98 2.88 -7.59 22.96
CA ALA A 98 3.96 -8.55 23.01
C ALA A 98 5.18 -7.96 22.29
N THR A 99 6.00 -7.19 23.02
CA THR A 99 7.27 -6.60 22.56
C THR A 99 7.20 -5.86 21.21
N SER A 100 6.83 -4.58 21.22
CA SER A 100 7.11 -3.71 20.05
C SER A 100 8.62 -3.47 19.96
N PHE A 101 9.16 -3.49 18.73
CA PHE A 101 10.56 -3.24 18.42
C PHE A 101 11.00 -1.80 18.69
N SER A 102 10.04 -0.90 18.92
CA SER A 102 10.24 0.47 19.39
C SER A 102 9.17 0.80 20.42
N LYS A 103 9.41 0.49 21.70
CA LYS A 103 8.56 0.95 22.81
C LYS A 103 8.71 2.45 23.05
N ALA A 104 9.70 3.09 22.44
CA ALA A 104 9.81 4.52 22.43
C ALA A 104 8.70 5.06 21.51
N LEU A 105 7.53 5.36 22.09
CA LEU A 105 6.47 6.18 21.50
C LEU A 105 5.44 5.46 20.61
N VAL A 106 4.97 4.29 21.04
CA VAL A 106 3.73 3.68 20.54
C VAL A 106 2.85 3.27 21.73
N PRO A 107 1.52 3.14 21.56
CA PRO A 107 0.62 2.68 22.63
C PRO A 107 1.04 1.33 23.22
N ALA A 108 0.77 1.10 24.50
CA ALA A 108 1.14 -0.13 25.20
C ALA A 108 0.19 -1.31 24.92
N GLN A 109 -0.90 -1.07 24.19
CA GLN A 109 -1.97 -2.02 23.92
C GLN A 109 -2.13 -2.28 22.43
N THR A 110 -2.47 -3.52 22.05
CA THR A 110 -2.88 -3.88 20.69
C THR A 110 -4.40 -4.00 20.62
N LEU A 111 -4.98 -3.40 19.59
CA LEU A 111 -6.41 -3.42 19.29
C LEU A 111 -6.66 -4.04 17.92
N SER A 112 -7.83 -4.65 17.73
CA SER A 112 -8.28 -5.00 16.38
C SER A 112 -8.48 -3.71 15.56
N ALA A 113 -8.45 -3.80 14.23
CA ALA A 113 -8.63 -2.62 13.38
C ALA A 113 -9.98 -1.90 13.63
N LEU A 114 -11.04 -2.65 13.94
CA LEU A 114 -12.36 -2.10 14.26
C LEU A 114 -12.36 -1.41 15.62
N ASP A 115 -11.89 -2.10 16.66
CA ASP A 115 -11.82 -1.54 18.01
C ASP A 115 -10.96 -0.27 18.03
N HIS A 116 -9.87 -0.28 17.28
CA HIS A 116 -9.02 0.88 17.10
C HIS A 116 -9.75 2.06 16.43
N CYS A 117 -10.48 1.83 15.33
CA CYS A 117 -11.28 2.89 14.69
C CYS A 117 -12.34 3.45 15.65
N MET A 118 -12.95 2.60 16.48
CA MET A 118 -13.92 3.01 17.49
C MET A 118 -13.27 3.84 18.61
N VAL A 119 -12.07 3.45 19.07
CA VAL A 119 -11.31 4.24 20.04
C VAL A 119 -11.01 5.62 19.47
N LEU A 120 -10.48 5.72 18.26
CA LEU A 120 -10.19 7.02 17.64
C LEU A 120 -11.45 7.87 17.42
N SER A 121 -12.59 7.28 17.07
CA SER A 121 -13.82 8.05 16.84
C SER A 121 -14.47 8.55 18.14
N ARG A 122 -14.22 7.88 19.27
CA ARG A 122 -14.83 8.19 20.58
C ARG A 122 -13.87 8.83 21.58
N ALA A 123 -12.56 8.79 21.32
CA ALA A 123 -11.57 9.34 22.22
C ALA A 123 -11.73 10.86 22.37
N VAL A 124 -11.76 11.30 23.63
CA VAL A 124 -11.82 12.72 23.98
C VAL A 124 -10.39 13.23 24.15
N VAL A 125 -9.72 13.51 23.03
CA VAL A 125 -8.37 14.09 23.04
C VAL A 125 -8.48 15.62 22.93
N PRO A 126 -7.85 16.39 23.83
CA PRO A 126 -7.77 17.84 23.69
C PRO A 126 -7.18 18.24 22.33
N HIS A 127 -7.85 19.16 21.62
CA HIS A 127 -7.46 19.54 20.25
C HIS A 127 -6.00 20.02 20.13
N THR A 128 -5.53 20.76 21.14
CA THR A 128 -4.13 21.23 21.23
C THR A 128 -3.15 20.06 21.36
N LEU A 129 -3.49 19.06 22.16
CA LEU A 129 -2.68 17.86 22.34
C LEU A 129 -2.63 17.01 21.06
N GLY A 130 -3.78 16.78 20.42
CA GLY A 130 -3.85 16.06 19.14
C GLY A 130 -3.01 16.73 18.05
N LYS A 131 -3.12 18.06 17.91
CA LYS A 131 -2.28 18.84 16.98
C LYS A 131 -0.78 18.76 17.30
N ALA A 132 -0.42 18.79 18.59
CA ALA A 132 0.97 18.72 19.01
C ALA A 132 1.57 17.32 18.73
N ALA A 133 0.81 16.27 19.01
CA ALA A 133 1.17 14.89 18.68
C ALA A 133 1.36 14.72 17.16
N ASP A 134 0.42 15.22 16.36
CA ASP A 134 0.51 15.21 14.89
C ASP A 134 1.73 15.96 14.37
N ALA A 135 2.00 17.17 14.90
CA ALA A 135 3.16 17.95 14.52
C ALA A 135 4.48 17.23 14.84
N PHE A 136 4.56 16.60 16.02
CA PHE A 136 5.74 15.84 16.40
C PHE A 136 5.94 14.58 15.54
N ARG A 137 4.88 13.83 15.25
CA ARG A 137 4.96 12.70 14.29
C ARG A 137 5.37 13.19 12.90
N ARG A 138 4.80 14.30 12.43
CA ARG A 138 5.12 14.88 11.12
C ARG A 138 6.57 15.32 10.99
N ARG A 139 7.22 15.72 12.09
CA ARG A 139 8.66 16.03 12.13
C ARG A 139 9.51 14.85 11.66
N ASN A 140 9.17 13.61 12.02
CA ASN A 140 9.87 12.41 11.53
C ASN A 140 9.74 12.23 10.01
N GLU A 141 8.70 12.79 9.39
CA GLU A 141 8.53 12.75 7.92
C GLU A 141 9.30 13.85 7.18
N VAL A 142 9.41 15.04 7.77
CA VAL A 142 9.83 16.25 7.02
C VAL A 142 11.16 16.85 7.46
N VAL A 143 11.70 16.48 8.62
CA VAL A 143 12.92 17.10 9.16
C VAL A 143 14.09 16.11 9.11
N GLU A 144 15.08 16.43 8.29
CA GLU A 144 16.39 15.78 8.31
C GLU A 144 17.09 16.04 9.66
N THR A 145 17.69 15.01 10.25
CA THR A 145 18.39 15.20 11.53
C THR A 145 19.90 15.22 11.32
N VAL A 146 20.61 15.75 12.32
CA VAL A 146 22.07 15.68 12.37
C VAL A 146 22.60 14.24 12.39
N LEU A 147 21.78 13.26 12.79
CA LEU A 147 22.16 11.84 12.80
C LEU A 147 22.32 11.29 11.39
N GLU A 148 21.47 11.72 10.45
CA GLU A 148 21.61 11.31 9.04
C GLU A 148 22.98 11.71 8.47
N LEU A 149 23.45 12.92 8.76
CA LEU A 149 24.78 13.38 8.35
C LEU A 149 25.89 12.54 8.98
N ALA A 150 25.76 12.25 10.28
CA ALA A 150 26.76 11.48 11.03
C ALA A 150 26.80 10.00 10.57
N PHE A 151 25.64 9.41 10.26
CA PHE A 151 25.52 8.08 9.67
C PHE A 151 26.09 8.02 8.25
N ARG A 152 25.86 9.06 7.44
CA ARG A 152 26.47 9.18 6.11
C ARG A 152 28.00 9.20 6.21
N VAL A 153 28.56 9.89 7.21
CA VAL A 153 30.01 9.87 7.48
C VAL A 153 30.51 8.46 7.75
N LEU A 154 29.90 7.74 8.70
CA LEU A 154 30.33 6.36 9.00
C LEU A 154 30.30 5.47 7.76
N TRP A 155 29.22 5.55 6.98
CA TRP A 155 29.06 4.75 5.77
C TRP A 155 30.10 5.08 4.69
N ARG A 156 30.47 6.36 4.55
CA ARG A 156 31.47 6.84 3.59
C ARG A 156 32.90 6.48 4.00
N MET A 157 33.18 6.40 5.30
CA MET A 157 34.47 5.92 5.81
C MET A 157 34.64 4.42 5.53
N ASP A 158 33.64 3.61 5.90
CA ASP A 158 33.65 2.15 5.71
C ASP A 158 32.21 1.59 5.77
N ALA A 159 31.67 1.18 4.63
CA ALA A 159 30.29 0.70 4.53
C ALA A 159 30.07 -0.62 5.29
N ASP A 160 31.05 -1.52 5.31
CA ASP A 160 30.91 -2.83 5.95
C ASP A 160 30.96 -2.68 7.48
N ARG A 161 31.90 -1.89 7.99
CA ARG A 161 31.95 -1.57 9.43
C ARG A 161 30.75 -0.74 9.89
N ALA A 162 30.26 0.19 9.06
CA ALA A 162 29.04 0.94 9.34
C ALA A 162 27.82 0.02 9.43
N CYS A 163 27.66 -0.91 8.49
CA CYS A 163 26.62 -1.93 8.55
C CYS A 163 26.67 -2.73 9.85
N GLN A 164 27.86 -3.25 10.21
CA GLN A 164 28.02 -4.03 11.42
C GLN A 164 27.70 -3.21 12.67
N TRP A 165 28.19 -1.96 12.72
CA TRP A 165 27.91 -1.05 13.82
C TRP A 165 26.40 -0.78 13.97
N PHE A 166 25.66 -0.57 12.87
CA PHE A 166 24.21 -0.45 12.92
C PHE A 166 23.54 -1.71 13.47
N LEU A 167 23.95 -2.90 13.02
CA LEU A 167 23.40 -4.17 13.50
C LEU A 167 23.63 -4.36 15.00
N ASP A 168 24.84 -4.07 15.47
CA ASP A 168 25.21 -4.15 16.88
C ASP A 168 24.41 -3.13 17.70
N PHE A 169 24.25 -1.91 17.19
CA PHE A 169 23.43 -0.87 17.80
C PHE A 169 21.96 -1.28 17.89
N PHE A 170 21.39 -1.82 16.81
CA PHE A 170 19.99 -2.29 16.80
C PHE A 170 19.76 -3.42 17.78
N ALA A 171 20.68 -4.40 17.84
CA ALA A 171 20.60 -5.49 18.78
C ALA A 171 20.71 -5.02 20.24
N LYS A 172 21.64 -4.11 20.54
CA LYS A 172 21.84 -3.54 21.88
C LYS A 172 20.63 -2.74 22.38
N HIS A 173 19.88 -2.14 21.46
CA HIS A 173 18.74 -1.28 21.76
C HIS A 173 17.40 -1.87 21.32
N ASP A 174 17.31 -3.18 21.12
CA ASP A 174 16.08 -3.85 20.67
C ASP A 174 14.90 -3.53 21.60
N GLY A 175 13.77 -3.14 21.01
CA GLY A 175 12.60 -2.66 21.73
C GLY A 175 12.67 -1.21 22.24
N GLN A 176 13.78 -0.49 22.06
CA GLN A 176 13.98 0.90 22.54
C GLN A 176 14.59 1.82 21.47
N LEU A 177 14.52 1.43 20.21
CA LEU A 177 15.06 2.20 19.10
C LEU A 177 14.23 3.46 18.83
N ASP A 178 14.90 4.61 18.73
CA ASP A 178 14.27 5.88 18.35
C ASP A 178 13.85 5.83 16.87
N PRO A 179 12.60 6.19 16.52
CA PRO A 179 12.12 6.21 15.14
C PRO A 179 12.97 7.07 14.18
N ASP A 180 13.57 8.17 14.65
CA ASP A 180 14.46 9.01 13.84
C ASP A 180 15.78 8.28 13.54
N VAL A 181 16.33 7.54 14.52
CA VAL A 181 17.55 6.74 14.33
C VAL A 181 17.31 5.65 13.29
N ILE A 182 16.19 4.93 13.40
CA ILE A 182 15.82 3.89 12.43
C ILE A 182 15.64 4.50 11.03
N ARG A 183 14.87 5.58 10.94
CA ARG A 183 14.60 6.28 9.68
C ARG A 183 15.89 6.71 9.00
N ASP A 184 16.82 7.30 9.74
CA ASP A 184 18.06 7.85 9.18
C ASP A 184 19.03 6.73 8.76
N ALA A 185 19.13 5.65 9.53
CA ALA A 185 19.89 4.48 9.12
C ALA A 185 19.33 3.84 7.83
N LEU A 186 17.99 3.74 7.72
CA LEU A 186 17.33 3.27 6.49
C LEU A 186 17.57 4.22 5.30
N THR A 187 17.60 5.54 5.53
CA THR A 187 17.93 6.53 4.48
C THR A 187 19.33 6.25 3.91
N ILE A 188 20.33 6.08 4.77
CA ILE A 188 21.71 5.82 4.33
C ILE A 188 21.80 4.46 3.60
N ALA A 189 21.15 3.42 4.12
CA ALA A 189 21.10 2.11 3.46
C ALA A 189 20.42 2.17 2.07
N LEU A 190 19.41 3.02 1.89
CA LEU A 190 18.75 3.26 0.60
C LEU A 190 19.64 4.03 -0.38
N GLU A 191 20.45 4.97 0.09
CA GLU A 191 21.40 5.72 -0.75
C GLU A 191 22.57 4.83 -1.20
N ALA A 192 22.90 3.79 -0.43
CA ALA A 192 24.02 2.91 -0.72
C ALA A 192 23.91 2.24 -2.11
N PRO A 193 24.94 2.32 -2.97
CA PRO A 193 24.90 1.72 -4.30
C PRO A 193 24.97 0.18 -4.25
N GLY A 194 25.66 -0.37 -3.24
CA GLY A 194 25.97 -1.78 -3.09
C GLY A 194 24.83 -2.67 -2.55
N PRO A 195 25.10 -3.98 -2.42
CA PRO A 195 24.22 -4.89 -1.68
C PRO A 195 24.21 -4.53 -0.19
N ILE A 196 23.10 -4.83 0.48
CA ILE A 196 22.93 -4.63 1.92
C ILE A 196 22.90 -6.02 2.58
N PRO A 197 23.58 -6.23 3.72
CA PRO A 197 23.60 -7.52 4.40
C PRO A 197 22.21 -8.05 4.73
N ARG A 198 22.05 -9.38 4.69
CA ARG A 198 20.77 -10.05 4.96
C ARG A 198 20.21 -9.75 6.35
N ASP A 199 21.07 -9.63 7.34
CA ASP A 199 20.68 -9.31 8.73
C ASP A 199 20.09 -7.90 8.85
N PHE A 200 20.60 -6.94 8.07
CA PHE A 200 20.03 -5.60 8.02
C PHE A 200 18.65 -5.62 7.33
N LEU A 201 18.51 -6.42 6.27
CA LEU A 201 17.21 -6.63 5.63
C LEU A 201 16.23 -7.34 6.58
N ALA A 202 16.69 -8.23 7.46
CA ALA A 202 15.85 -8.88 8.46
C ALA A 202 15.29 -7.88 9.48
N TRP A 203 16.07 -6.87 9.87
CA TRP A 203 15.57 -5.73 10.65
C TRP A 203 14.52 -4.92 9.89
N ALA A 204 14.78 -4.60 8.62
CA ALA A 204 13.81 -3.90 7.78
C ALA A 204 12.49 -4.69 7.63
N GLU A 205 12.53 -6.03 7.53
CA GLU A 205 11.33 -6.88 7.54
C GLU A 205 10.53 -6.76 8.84
N ARG A 206 11.21 -6.71 9.99
CA ARG A 206 10.55 -6.55 11.30
C ARG A 206 9.84 -5.20 11.39
N TRP A 207 10.51 -4.12 11.02
CA TRP A 207 9.92 -2.78 11.06
C TRP A 207 8.79 -2.60 10.05
N SER A 208 8.94 -3.17 8.86
CA SER A 208 7.92 -3.22 7.81
C SER A 208 6.64 -3.94 8.25
N ALA A 209 6.77 -4.97 9.08
CA ALA A 209 5.66 -5.78 9.59
C ALA A 209 4.94 -5.18 10.81
N ASP A 210 5.56 -4.23 11.51
CA ASP A 210 5.04 -3.70 12.77
C ASP A 210 3.87 -2.74 12.52
N PRO A 211 2.63 -3.08 12.96
CA PRO A 211 1.44 -2.25 12.74
C PRO A 211 1.49 -0.95 13.55
N ASN A 212 2.15 -0.93 14.71
CA ASN A 212 2.29 0.28 15.51
C ASN A 212 3.26 1.25 14.85
N LEU A 213 4.36 0.75 14.28
CA LEU A 213 5.26 1.60 13.48
C LEU A 213 4.55 2.12 12.22
N LEU A 214 3.71 1.32 11.57
CA LEU A 214 2.94 1.78 10.41
C LEU A 214 2.06 2.98 10.76
N GLU A 215 1.39 2.90 11.90
CA GLU A 215 0.45 3.92 12.33
C GLU A 215 1.12 5.19 12.86
N TYR A 216 2.06 5.03 13.79
CA TYR A 216 2.64 6.15 14.52
C TYR A 216 3.91 6.70 13.87
N TRP A 217 4.63 5.86 13.12
CA TRP A 217 5.91 6.20 12.49
C TRP A 217 5.98 5.75 11.02
N PRO A 218 5.02 6.19 10.17
CA PRO A 218 4.86 5.65 8.82
C PRO A 218 6.09 5.80 7.93
N ASN A 219 6.97 6.79 8.19
CA ASN A 219 8.19 6.96 7.40
C ASN A 219 9.20 5.82 7.61
N VAL A 220 9.29 5.28 8.82
CA VAL A 220 10.14 4.11 9.13
C VAL A 220 9.67 2.91 8.31
N THR A 221 8.38 2.64 8.31
CA THR A 221 7.83 1.51 7.54
C THR A 221 7.93 1.74 6.04
N ARG A 222 7.68 2.95 5.53
CA ARG A 222 7.86 3.29 4.11
C ARG A 222 9.30 3.09 3.64
N LYS A 223 10.29 3.55 4.40
CA LYS A 223 11.71 3.36 4.03
C LYS A 223 12.14 1.90 4.12
N SER A 224 11.62 1.17 5.11
CA SER A 224 11.84 -0.28 5.22
C SER A 224 11.25 -1.02 4.01
N ASP A 225 9.98 -0.75 3.68
CA ASP A 225 9.29 -1.29 2.51
C ASP A 225 10.06 -0.97 1.23
N ARG A 226 10.57 0.25 1.12
CA ARG A 226 11.34 0.68 -0.04
C ARG A 226 12.66 -0.09 -0.19
N LEU A 227 13.37 -0.30 0.92
CA LEU A 227 14.62 -1.04 0.94
C LEU A 227 14.37 -2.49 0.52
N LEU A 228 13.35 -3.14 1.10
CA LEU A 228 12.95 -4.49 0.75
C LEU A 228 12.50 -4.61 -0.71
N CYS A 229 11.73 -3.64 -1.23
CA CYS A 229 11.33 -3.60 -2.63
C CYS A 229 12.57 -3.52 -3.54
N ARG A 230 13.50 -2.59 -3.29
CA ARG A 230 14.71 -2.44 -4.12
C ARG A 230 15.54 -3.72 -4.16
N HIS A 231 15.80 -4.32 -3.01
CA HIS A 231 16.60 -5.55 -2.93
C HIS A 231 15.85 -6.77 -3.48
N GLY A 232 14.55 -6.87 -3.23
CA GLY A 232 13.70 -7.93 -3.79
C GLY A 232 13.62 -7.87 -5.31
N MET A 233 13.52 -6.68 -5.90
CA MET A 233 13.52 -6.51 -7.36
C MET A 233 14.86 -6.86 -8.00
N ARG A 234 15.98 -6.55 -7.33
CA ARG A 234 17.33 -6.96 -7.78
C ARG A 234 17.47 -8.48 -7.75
N ALA A 235 17.10 -9.13 -6.65
CA ALA A 235 17.16 -10.58 -6.53
C ALA A 235 16.21 -11.29 -7.52
N TRP A 236 15.00 -10.76 -7.73
CA TRP A 236 14.08 -11.26 -8.75
C TRP A 236 14.69 -11.23 -10.16
N ARG A 237 15.38 -10.13 -10.51
CA ARG A 237 16.02 -9.96 -11.82
C ARG A 237 17.07 -11.03 -12.11
N GLU A 238 17.73 -11.56 -11.09
CA GLU A 238 18.75 -12.62 -11.20
C GLU A 238 18.12 -14.01 -11.45
N GLN A 239 16.90 -14.23 -10.98
CA GLN A 239 16.23 -15.53 -10.99
C GLN A 239 15.26 -15.74 -12.15
N ALA A 240 14.65 -14.66 -12.68
CA ALA A 240 13.50 -14.78 -13.58
C ALA A 240 13.78 -14.38 -15.05
N PRO A 241 13.40 -15.23 -16.03
CA PRO A 241 13.38 -14.82 -17.43
C PRO A 241 12.19 -13.90 -17.72
N ALA A 242 12.43 -12.63 -18.08
CA ALA A 242 11.33 -11.74 -18.52
C ALA A 242 10.89 -12.09 -19.95
N ARG A 243 9.76 -12.80 -20.05
CA ARG A 243 9.10 -13.11 -21.33
C ARG A 243 7.83 -12.29 -21.59
N ILE A 244 7.39 -11.45 -20.64
CA ILE A 244 6.22 -10.59 -20.77
C ILE A 244 6.62 -9.11 -20.68
N ALA A 245 5.93 -8.25 -21.45
CA ALA A 245 6.30 -6.85 -21.62
C ALA A 245 6.45 -6.05 -20.30
N PRO A 246 5.56 -6.19 -19.30
CA PRO A 246 5.71 -5.48 -18.02
C PRO A 246 6.98 -5.89 -17.27
N LEU A 247 7.35 -7.18 -17.32
CA LEU A 247 8.57 -7.68 -16.68
C LEU A 247 9.82 -7.28 -17.46
N ALA A 248 9.75 -7.19 -18.79
CA ALA A 248 10.86 -6.69 -19.59
C ALA A 248 11.14 -5.20 -19.28
N HIS A 249 10.08 -4.39 -19.14
CA HIS A 249 10.22 -3.00 -18.71
C HIS A 249 10.78 -2.89 -17.28
N LEU A 250 10.29 -3.73 -16.35
CA LEU A 250 10.84 -3.75 -14.98
C LEU A 250 12.34 -4.08 -14.96
N ARG A 251 12.79 -5.08 -15.74
CA ARG A 251 14.22 -5.42 -15.83
C ARG A 251 15.04 -4.23 -16.31
N LEU A 252 14.56 -3.50 -17.31
CA LEU A 252 15.22 -2.29 -17.78
C LEU A 252 15.31 -1.22 -16.68
N LEU A 253 14.26 -1.05 -15.86
CA LEU A 253 14.31 -0.13 -14.71
C LEU A 253 15.33 -0.58 -13.65
N VAL A 254 15.39 -1.88 -13.34
CA VAL A 254 16.36 -2.44 -12.38
C VAL A 254 17.79 -2.30 -12.91
N ASP A 255 18.04 -2.66 -14.16
CA ASP A 255 19.37 -2.60 -14.80
C ASP A 255 19.88 -1.14 -14.89
N GLN A 256 18.99 -0.18 -15.14
CA GLN A 256 19.32 1.25 -15.16
C GLN A 256 19.36 1.91 -13.78
N GLN A 257 19.15 1.14 -12.70
CA GLN A 257 19.01 1.64 -11.32
C GLN A 257 17.93 2.74 -11.18
N ARG A 258 16.92 2.69 -12.04
CA ARG A 258 15.79 3.60 -12.14
C ARG A 258 14.63 3.09 -11.29
N LEU A 259 14.93 2.89 -10.02
CA LEU A 259 13.99 2.44 -9.00
C LEU A 259 13.68 3.63 -8.09
N ASN A 260 13.15 4.73 -8.64
CA ASN A 260 12.52 5.81 -7.88
C ASN A 260 11.01 5.58 -7.77
N ASP A 261 10.33 6.27 -6.84
CA ASP A 261 8.93 5.98 -6.51
C ASP A 261 8.00 6.21 -7.69
N ASP A 262 8.20 7.31 -8.44
CA ASP A 262 7.36 7.67 -9.57
C ASP A 262 7.43 6.65 -10.70
N GLN A 263 8.64 6.21 -11.07
CA GLN A 263 8.83 5.23 -12.14
C GLN A 263 8.28 3.86 -11.75
N LEU A 264 8.52 3.41 -10.52
CA LEU A 264 7.98 2.14 -10.04
C LEU A 264 6.46 2.19 -9.87
N LEU A 265 5.89 3.30 -9.42
CA LEU A 265 4.44 3.45 -9.33
C LEU A 265 3.79 3.47 -10.71
N ALA A 266 4.39 4.16 -11.68
CA ALA A 266 3.90 4.16 -13.07
C ALA A 266 3.96 2.75 -13.68
N TRP A 267 5.06 2.03 -13.45
CA TRP A 267 5.19 0.63 -13.84
C TRP A 267 4.13 -0.24 -13.16
N LEU A 268 3.95 -0.11 -11.85
CA LEU A 268 3.02 -0.92 -11.06
C LEU A 268 1.58 -0.74 -11.53
N ARG A 269 1.15 0.49 -11.85
CA ARG A 269 -0.18 0.75 -12.41
C ARG A 269 -0.42 -0.01 -13.72
N ASN A 270 0.58 -0.09 -14.59
CA ASN A 270 0.48 -0.87 -15.82
C ASN A 270 0.48 -2.37 -15.53
N ALA A 271 1.37 -2.84 -14.65
CA ALA A 271 1.43 -4.24 -14.23
C ALA A 271 0.11 -4.72 -13.59
N LEU A 272 -0.59 -3.86 -12.84
CA LEU A 272 -1.90 -4.17 -12.27
C LEU A 272 -3.01 -4.27 -13.33
N ASN A 273 -2.94 -3.45 -14.38
CA ASN A 273 -3.85 -3.60 -15.52
C ASN A 273 -3.61 -4.94 -16.23
N ASP A 274 -2.35 -5.29 -16.50
CA ASP A 274 -2.00 -6.56 -17.14
C ASP A 274 -2.36 -7.77 -16.27
N LEU A 275 -2.14 -7.68 -14.95
CA LEU A 275 -2.57 -8.69 -13.99
C LEU A 275 -4.09 -8.86 -14.04
N GLY A 276 -4.84 -7.77 -13.96
CA GLY A 276 -6.31 -7.83 -14.01
C GLY A 276 -6.84 -8.35 -15.34
N GLU A 277 -6.23 -7.98 -16.46
CA GLU A 277 -6.60 -8.54 -17.76
C GLU A 277 -6.31 -10.04 -17.85
N SER A 278 -5.20 -10.51 -17.29
CA SER A 278 -4.90 -11.94 -17.22
C SER A 278 -5.85 -12.70 -16.30
N VAL A 279 -6.21 -12.15 -15.14
CA VAL A 279 -7.25 -12.75 -14.27
C VAL A 279 -8.59 -12.81 -15.01
N LEU A 280 -8.96 -11.77 -15.75
CA LEU A 280 -10.19 -11.77 -16.55
C LEU A 280 -10.17 -12.82 -17.66
N ARG A 281 -9.08 -12.90 -18.44
CA ARG A 281 -8.92 -13.92 -19.50
C ARG A 281 -8.95 -15.32 -18.91
N PHE A 282 -8.27 -15.53 -17.78
CA PHE A 282 -8.29 -16.80 -17.05
C PHE A 282 -9.72 -17.21 -16.67
N MET A 283 -10.53 -16.28 -16.13
CA MET A 283 -11.94 -16.55 -15.81
C MET A 283 -12.80 -16.81 -17.05
N ALA A 284 -12.57 -16.11 -18.15
CA ALA A 284 -13.34 -16.27 -19.38
C ALA A 284 -13.12 -17.62 -20.08
N LEU A 285 -11.99 -18.29 -19.82
CA LEU A 285 -11.69 -19.62 -20.35
C LEU A 285 -12.59 -20.72 -19.76
N ASP A 286 -13.28 -20.46 -18.64
CA ASP A 286 -14.33 -21.36 -18.15
C ASP A 286 -15.56 -21.36 -19.07
N ASP A 287 -15.96 -20.18 -19.53
CA ASP A 287 -17.21 -19.94 -20.24
C ASP A 287 -17.16 -20.35 -21.74
N SER A 288 -15.97 -20.64 -22.29
CA SER A 288 -15.79 -20.86 -23.73
C SER A 288 -15.81 -22.35 -24.17
N LEU A 289 -16.94 -22.75 -24.77
CA LEU A 289 -17.18 -23.78 -25.80
C LEU A 289 -16.75 -25.27 -25.57
N ALA A 290 -17.41 -26.14 -26.34
CA ALA A 290 -17.55 -27.60 -26.21
C ALA A 290 -16.25 -28.43 -26.14
N SER A 291 -16.41 -29.67 -25.67
CA SER A 291 -15.39 -30.71 -25.40
C SER A 291 -14.39 -31.01 -26.53
N SER A 292 -14.59 -30.50 -27.75
CA SER A 292 -13.73 -30.75 -28.91
C SER A 292 -12.48 -29.84 -29.01
N GLN A 293 -12.30 -28.84 -28.13
CA GLN A 293 -11.16 -27.90 -28.15
C GLN A 293 -10.28 -27.93 -26.88
N GLN A 294 -10.26 -29.06 -26.17
CA GLN A 294 -9.61 -29.19 -24.85
C GLN A 294 -8.11 -28.80 -24.86
N ALA A 295 -7.34 -29.17 -25.89
CA ALA A 295 -5.90 -28.90 -25.94
C ALA A 295 -5.57 -27.40 -26.03
N TRP A 296 -6.34 -26.63 -26.81
CA TRP A 296 -6.19 -25.18 -26.88
C TRP A 296 -6.56 -24.51 -25.56
N LYS A 297 -7.65 -24.96 -24.91
CA LYS A 297 -8.08 -24.44 -23.60
C LYS A 297 -7.02 -24.69 -22.53
N THR A 298 -6.44 -25.89 -22.46
CA THR A 298 -5.34 -26.21 -21.56
C THR A 298 -4.13 -25.30 -21.81
N ALA A 299 -3.73 -25.12 -23.08
CA ALA A 299 -2.62 -24.23 -23.41
C ALA A 299 -2.89 -22.77 -23.01
N ALA A 300 -4.10 -22.26 -23.26
CA ALA A 300 -4.50 -20.90 -22.90
C ALA A 300 -4.55 -20.70 -21.37
N LEU A 301 -5.11 -21.65 -20.62
CA LEU A 301 -5.12 -21.64 -19.15
C LEU A 301 -3.70 -21.59 -18.59
N MET A 302 -2.79 -22.41 -19.14
CA MET A 302 -1.39 -22.43 -18.74
C MET A 302 -0.68 -21.10 -19.02
N VAL A 303 -0.94 -20.48 -20.18
CA VAL A 303 -0.33 -19.19 -20.52
C VAL A 303 -0.77 -18.10 -19.55
N GLU A 304 -2.08 -18.00 -19.26
CA GLU A 304 -2.58 -16.98 -18.33
C GLU A 304 -2.13 -17.25 -16.89
N LEU A 305 -2.17 -18.51 -16.45
CA LEU A 305 -1.71 -18.88 -15.10
C LEU A 305 -0.22 -18.56 -14.92
N ARG A 306 0.64 -18.92 -15.89
CA ARG A 306 2.07 -18.57 -15.86
C ARG A 306 2.29 -17.06 -15.86
N ARG A 307 1.47 -16.29 -16.60
CA ARG A 307 1.56 -14.82 -16.60
C ARG A 307 1.18 -14.23 -15.25
N ILE A 308 0.08 -14.70 -14.63
CA ILE A 308 -0.34 -14.27 -13.28
C ILE A 308 0.77 -14.61 -12.27
N MET A 309 1.28 -15.84 -12.30
CA MET A 309 2.35 -16.29 -11.39
C MET A 309 3.65 -15.50 -11.57
N ALA A 310 3.97 -15.07 -12.79
CA ALA A 310 5.16 -14.26 -13.05
C ALA A 310 5.01 -12.80 -12.60
N LEU A 311 3.81 -12.23 -12.72
CA LEU A 311 3.51 -10.86 -12.29
C LEU A 311 3.34 -10.73 -10.78
N TYR A 312 2.75 -11.74 -10.13
CA TYR A 312 2.37 -11.69 -8.72
C TYR A 312 3.54 -11.29 -7.80
N PRO A 313 4.73 -11.90 -7.86
CA PRO A 313 5.80 -11.59 -6.91
C PRO A 313 6.26 -10.13 -7.01
N VAL A 314 6.45 -9.61 -8.23
CA VAL A 314 6.92 -8.23 -8.42
C VAL A 314 5.84 -7.20 -8.12
N VAL A 315 4.56 -7.51 -8.40
CA VAL A 315 3.44 -6.65 -7.99
C VAL A 315 3.37 -6.57 -6.47
N MET A 316 3.55 -7.69 -5.78
CA MET A 316 3.56 -7.72 -4.32
C MET A 316 4.75 -6.96 -3.72
N LEU A 317 5.96 -7.13 -4.26
CA LEU A 317 7.16 -6.41 -3.82
C LEU A 317 7.00 -4.88 -3.85
N ALA A 318 6.31 -4.35 -4.86
CA ALA A 318 6.06 -2.91 -5.03
C ALA A 318 4.70 -2.44 -4.47
N ALA A 319 3.92 -3.31 -3.82
CA ALA A 319 2.55 -3.01 -3.44
C ALA A 319 2.43 -1.85 -2.44
N ASP A 320 3.47 -1.58 -1.64
CA ASP A 320 3.52 -0.44 -0.71
C ASP A 320 3.27 0.90 -1.44
N LEU A 321 3.84 1.06 -2.64
CA LEU A 321 3.71 2.29 -3.42
C LEU A 321 2.25 2.59 -3.76
N ILE A 322 1.45 1.57 -4.09
CA ILE A 322 0.05 1.79 -4.38
C ILE A 322 -0.77 1.97 -3.11
N LEU A 323 -0.44 1.29 -2.01
CA LEU A 323 -1.18 1.39 -0.74
C LEU A 323 -1.19 2.81 -0.15
N THR A 324 -0.13 3.60 -0.41
CA THR A 324 -0.07 5.01 0.02
C THR A 324 -1.08 5.93 -0.69
N LEU A 325 -1.66 5.50 -1.82
CA LEU A 325 -2.63 6.30 -2.57
C LEU A 325 -4.04 6.21 -1.96
N PRO A 326 -4.87 7.28 -2.02
CA PRO A 326 -6.23 7.27 -1.47
C PRO A 326 -7.13 6.12 -1.96
N ASP A 327 -7.01 5.77 -3.25
CA ASP A 327 -7.75 4.68 -3.90
C ASP A 327 -6.91 3.43 -4.18
N GLY A 328 -5.70 3.36 -3.60
CA GLY A 328 -4.71 2.34 -3.89
C GLY A 328 -5.14 0.93 -3.53
N CYS A 329 -5.67 0.74 -2.31
CA CYS A 329 -6.22 -0.53 -1.85
C CYS A 329 -7.31 -1.05 -2.78
N GLU A 330 -8.20 -0.17 -3.27
CA GLU A 330 -9.27 -0.55 -4.20
C GLU A 330 -8.70 -0.95 -5.56
N LYS A 331 -7.77 -0.18 -6.12
CA LYS A 331 -7.12 -0.51 -7.39
C LYS A 331 -6.45 -1.89 -7.33
N LEU A 332 -5.72 -2.17 -6.26
CA LEU A 332 -5.07 -3.46 -6.04
C LEU A 332 -6.11 -4.59 -5.91
N ALA A 333 -7.13 -4.42 -5.05
CA ALA A 333 -8.18 -5.41 -4.85
C ALA A 333 -8.97 -5.71 -6.13
N LEU A 334 -9.30 -4.67 -6.91
CA LEU A 334 -10.01 -4.82 -8.19
C LEU A 334 -9.16 -5.54 -9.23
N ALA A 335 -7.84 -5.32 -9.27
CA ALA A 335 -6.95 -6.04 -10.18
C ALA A 335 -7.00 -7.56 -9.93
N PHE A 336 -6.99 -7.99 -8.66
CA PHE A 336 -7.16 -9.41 -8.29
C PHE A 336 -8.56 -9.97 -8.60
N MET A 337 -9.54 -9.12 -8.90
CA MET A 337 -10.87 -9.50 -9.39
C MET A 337 -10.99 -9.38 -10.92
N GLY A 338 -9.89 -9.13 -11.63
CA GLY A 338 -9.86 -8.85 -13.06
C GLY A 338 -10.60 -7.56 -13.47
N LEU A 339 -10.88 -6.67 -12.52
CA LEU A 339 -11.57 -5.39 -12.71
C LEU A 339 -10.56 -4.24 -12.83
N ALA A 340 -9.51 -4.46 -13.63
CA ALA A 340 -8.52 -3.45 -14.02
C ALA A 340 -8.35 -3.44 -15.55
N GLY A 341 -7.69 -2.41 -16.09
CA GLY A 341 -7.48 -2.27 -17.53
C GLY A 341 -8.78 -2.40 -18.36
N GLN A 342 -8.76 -3.25 -19.39
CA GLN A 342 -9.94 -3.56 -20.20
C GLN A 342 -11.10 -4.14 -19.40
N GLY A 343 -10.82 -4.95 -18.39
CA GLY A 343 -11.86 -5.61 -17.60
C GLY A 343 -12.75 -4.65 -16.83
N ARG A 344 -12.18 -3.51 -16.41
CA ARG A 344 -12.95 -2.42 -15.82
C ARG A 344 -13.79 -1.68 -16.86
N LYS A 345 -13.19 -1.30 -17.99
CA LYS A 345 -13.88 -0.60 -19.09
C LYS A 345 -15.09 -1.39 -19.61
N GLN A 346 -14.91 -2.69 -19.82
CA GLN A 346 -16.00 -3.58 -20.26
C GLN A 346 -17.13 -3.67 -19.24
N TRP A 347 -16.79 -3.67 -17.95
CA TRP A 347 -17.79 -3.71 -16.88
C TRP A 347 -18.54 -2.39 -16.75
N ASP A 348 -17.84 -1.25 -16.77
CA ASP A 348 -18.46 0.08 -16.74
C ASP A 348 -19.44 0.25 -17.91
N GLN A 349 -19.06 -0.15 -19.12
CA GLN A 349 -19.95 -0.14 -20.29
C GLN A 349 -21.19 -1.03 -20.08
N ARG A 350 -21.03 -2.25 -19.53
CA ARG A 350 -22.17 -3.14 -19.23
C ARG A 350 -23.11 -2.53 -18.20
N VAL A 351 -22.59 -1.82 -17.21
CA VAL A 351 -23.39 -1.11 -16.20
C VAL A 351 -24.18 0.02 -16.86
N GLU A 352 -23.57 0.81 -17.73
CA GLU A 352 -24.26 1.87 -18.48
C GLU A 352 -25.38 1.32 -19.38
N GLU A 353 -25.10 0.27 -20.15
CA GLU A 353 -26.09 -0.39 -21.00
C GLU A 353 -27.25 -0.99 -20.19
N PHE A 354 -26.94 -1.58 -19.03
CA PHE A 354 -27.95 -2.11 -18.12
C PHE A 354 -28.80 -0.99 -17.51
N ALA A 355 -28.18 0.09 -17.04
CA ALA A 355 -28.88 1.26 -16.50
C ALA A 355 -29.81 1.88 -17.55
N ALA A 356 -29.32 2.09 -18.77
CA ALA A 356 -30.14 2.59 -19.88
C ALA A 356 -31.33 1.68 -20.17
N ARG A 357 -31.13 0.36 -20.14
CA ARG A 357 -32.22 -0.62 -20.34
C ARG A 357 -33.27 -0.57 -19.23
N VAL A 358 -32.84 -0.45 -17.96
CA VAL A 358 -33.76 -0.32 -16.81
C VAL A 358 -34.60 0.94 -16.94
N ILE A 359 -33.97 2.08 -17.25
CA ILE A 359 -34.66 3.36 -17.39
C ILE A 359 -35.62 3.34 -18.59
N ARG A 360 -35.20 2.74 -19.71
CA ARG A 360 -36.08 2.54 -20.88
C ARG A 360 -37.34 1.75 -20.48
N ARG A 361 -37.18 0.66 -19.72
CA ARG A 361 -38.31 -0.13 -19.20
C ARG A 361 -39.18 0.67 -18.24
N MET A 362 -38.59 1.50 -17.38
CA MET A 362 -39.34 2.37 -16.47
C MET A 362 -40.20 3.38 -17.24
N PHE A 363 -39.66 4.07 -18.25
CA PHE A 363 -40.45 4.97 -19.08
C PHE A 363 -41.59 4.26 -19.82
N ILE A 364 -41.38 3.04 -20.30
CA ILE A 364 -42.43 2.24 -20.94
C ILE A 364 -43.52 1.84 -19.94
N ALA A 365 -43.13 1.45 -18.72
CA ALA A 365 -44.07 1.10 -17.66
C ALA A 365 -44.87 2.32 -17.19
N ASP A 366 -44.20 3.43 -16.89
CA ASP A 366 -44.84 4.68 -16.46
C ASP A 366 -45.79 5.22 -17.54
N MET A 367 -45.45 5.07 -18.82
CA MET A 367 -46.34 5.41 -19.95
C MET A 367 -47.60 4.53 -19.97
N ARG A 368 -47.49 3.22 -19.70
CA ARG A 368 -48.65 2.31 -19.58
C ARG A 368 -49.54 2.68 -18.40
N ASP A 369 -48.94 3.16 -17.31
CA ASP A 369 -49.63 3.58 -16.09
C ASP A 369 -50.13 5.05 -16.14
N GLY A 370 -50.03 5.72 -17.29
CA GLY A 370 -50.50 7.10 -17.50
C GLY A 370 -49.66 8.18 -16.80
N ARG A 371 -48.47 7.84 -16.31
CA ARG A 371 -47.55 8.79 -15.66
C ARG A 371 -46.74 9.56 -16.70
N LYS A 372 -46.60 10.86 -16.48
CA LYS A 372 -45.82 11.74 -17.36
C LYS A 372 -44.31 11.50 -17.22
N PRO A 373 -43.55 11.58 -18.33
CA PRO A 373 -42.08 11.47 -18.32
C PRO A 373 -41.36 12.39 -17.33
N LEU A 374 -41.90 13.58 -17.07
CA LEU A 374 -41.36 14.55 -16.11
C LEU A 374 -41.20 13.94 -14.71
N ALA A 375 -42.20 13.17 -14.24
CA ALA A 375 -42.15 12.54 -12.93
C ALA A 375 -41.04 11.49 -12.82
N THR A 376 -40.82 10.71 -13.89
CA THR A 376 -39.75 9.73 -13.98
C THR A 376 -38.36 10.40 -13.99
N ILE A 377 -38.22 11.52 -14.72
CA ILE A 377 -36.99 12.33 -14.74
C ILE A 377 -36.69 12.91 -13.36
N GLN A 378 -37.69 13.47 -12.69
CA GLN A 378 -37.53 14.02 -11.34
C GLN A 378 -37.07 12.95 -10.34
N ARG A 379 -37.68 11.75 -10.42
CA ARG A 379 -37.31 10.63 -9.55
C ARG A 379 -35.89 10.12 -9.79
N LEU A 380 -35.43 10.08 -11.04
CA LEU A 380 -34.14 9.47 -11.42
C LEU A 380 -32.97 10.46 -11.45
N THR A 381 -33.22 11.74 -11.20
CA THR A 381 -32.18 12.77 -11.05
C THR A 381 -31.74 12.96 -9.60
N PHE A 382 -32.42 12.30 -8.64
CA PHE A 382 -32.04 12.26 -7.22
C PHE A 382 -31.79 13.65 -6.60
N GLY A 383 -32.50 14.69 -7.07
CA GLY A 383 -32.35 16.06 -6.58
C GLY A 383 -31.29 16.92 -7.27
N ASP A 384 -30.55 16.38 -8.25
CA ASP A 384 -29.62 17.18 -9.07
C ASP A 384 -30.40 18.09 -10.04
N GLN A 385 -30.42 19.38 -9.73
CA GLN A 385 -31.14 20.39 -10.52
C GLN A 385 -30.57 20.59 -11.92
N LEU A 386 -29.26 20.42 -12.11
CA LEU A 386 -28.61 20.63 -13.40
C LEU A 386 -28.93 19.45 -14.33
N ALA A 387 -28.86 18.24 -13.81
CA ALA A 387 -29.27 17.02 -14.51
C ALA A 387 -30.77 17.06 -14.87
N PHE A 388 -31.60 17.47 -13.91
CA PHE A 388 -33.04 17.63 -14.09
C PHE A 388 -33.37 18.62 -15.20
N ARG A 389 -32.80 19.84 -15.17
CA ARG A 389 -33.03 20.84 -16.23
C ARG A 389 -32.57 20.35 -17.60
N ARG A 390 -31.40 19.69 -17.68
CA ARG A 390 -30.87 19.13 -18.94
C ARG A 390 -31.78 18.04 -19.52
N ALA A 391 -32.29 17.15 -18.68
CA ALA A 391 -33.21 16.10 -19.11
C ALA A 391 -34.58 16.68 -19.51
N CYS A 392 -35.13 17.62 -18.74
CA CYS A 392 -36.42 18.26 -19.03
C CYS A 392 -36.38 19.11 -20.29
N ALA A 393 -35.23 19.70 -20.65
CA ALA A 393 -35.07 20.44 -21.90
C ALA A 393 -35.26 19.59 -23.17
N GLN A 394 -35.38 18.27 -23.05
CA GLN A 394 -35.72 17.37 -24.16
C GLN A 394 -37.21 17.04 -24.25
N LEU A 395 -38.03 17.52 -23.30
CA LEU A 395 -39.49 17.38 -23.33
C LEU A 395 -40.13 18.58 -24.02
N ASP A 396 -41.31 18.38 -24.59
CA ASP A 396 -42.18 19.48 -24.97
C ASP A 396 -42.64 20.24 -23.72
N ILE A 397 -42.51 21.58 -23.76
CA ILE A 397 -42.73 22.47 -22.61
C ILE A 397 -44.20 22.47 -22.18
N VAL A 398 -45.14 22.22 -23.10
CA VAL A 398 -46.58 22.30 -22.85
C VAL A 398 -47.15 20.94 -22.47
N GLN A 399 -46.73 19.88 -23.17
CA GLN A 399 -47.27 18.54 -22.99
C GLN A 399 -46.50 17.72 -21.94
N GLU A 400 -45.27 18.11 -21.60
CA GLU A 400 -44.35 17.38 -20.72
C GLU A 400 -44.08 15.94 -21.21
N GLN A 401 -44.16 15.74 -22.52
CA GLN A 401 -43.97 14.46 -23.21
C GLN A 401 -42.77 14.50 -24.16
N PHE A 402 -42.38 13.33 -24.66
CA PHE A 402 -41.36 13.22 -25.70
C PHE A 402 -42.01 13.31 -27.08
N ASP A 403 -41.53 14.19 -27.94
CA ASP A 403 -42.00 14.29 -29.34
C ASP A 403 -41.38 13.20 -30.24
N SER A 404 -40.26 12.61 -29.80
CA SER A 404 -39.49 11.66 -30.58
C SER A 404 -38.78 10.61 -29.73
N ILE A 405 -38.54 9.45 -30.34
CA ILE A 405 -37.70 8.39 -29.75
C ILE A 405 -36.28 8.92 -29.48
N LYS A 406 -35.77 9.83 -30.34
CA LYS A 406 -34.42 10.40 -30.19
C LYS A 406 -34.27 11.28 -28.95
N GLN A 407 -35.27 12.10 -28.62
CA GLN A 407 -35.29 12.86 -27.35
C GLN A 407 -35.32 11.92 -26.15
N ARG A 408 -36.19 10.89 -26.19
CA ARG A 408 -36.28 9.89 -25.13
C ARG A 408 -34.94 9.19 -24.89
N GLU A 409 -34.25 8.75 -25.94
CA GLU A 409 -32.95 8.09 -25.81
C GLU A 409 -31.85 9.01 -25.27
N ARG A 410 -31.88 10.31 -25.59
CA ARG A 410 -30.98 11.30 -24.95
C ARG A 410 -31.24 11.43 -23.45
N VAL A 411 -32.50 11.50 -23.05
CA VAL A 411 -32.87 11.54 -21.62
C VAL A 411 -32.48 10.26 -20.92
N ILE A 412 -32.71 9.09 -21.54
CA ILE A 412 -32.27 7.80 -21.00
C ILE A 412 -30.75 7.80 -20.78
N ALA A 413 -29.95 8.26 -21.74
CA ALA A 413 -28.50 8.33 -21.61
C ALA A 413 -28.06 9.22 -20.43
N ILE A 414 -28.69 10.39 -20.26
CA ILE A 414 -28.44 11.27 -19.11
C ILE A 414 -28.75 10.53 -17.81
N LEU A 415 -29.98 10.02 -17.66
CA LEU A 415 -30.45 9.38 -16.43
C LEU A 415 -29.71 8.06 -16.12
N ALA A 416 -29.23 7.35 -17.14
CA ALA A 416 -28.47 6.10 -16.99
C ALA A 416 -27.18 6.31 -16.21
N SER A 417 -26.49 7.44 -16.41
CA SER A 417 -25.29 7.78 -15.66
C SER A 417 -25.59 7.93 -14.15
N PHE A 418 -26.67 8.62 -13.78
CA PHE A 418 -27.08 8.83 -12.39
C PHE A 418 -27.56 7.54 -11.73
N TYR A 419 -28.40 6.77 -12.41
CA TYR A 419 -28.87 5.49 -11.91
C TYR A 419 -27.72 4.49 -11.72
N GLY A 420 -26.81 4.43 -12.70
CA GLY A 420 -25.60 3.61 -12.66
C GLY A 420 -24.70 4.00 -11.48
N SER A 421 -24.44 5.30 -11.29
CA SER A 421 -23.67 5.82 -10.15
C SER A 421 -24.31 5.47 -8.80
N TYR A 422 -25.61 5.71 -8.64
CA TYR A 422 -26.36 5.40 -7.41
C TYR A 422 -26.31 3.91 -7.06
N ARG A 423 -26.41 3.03 -8.06
CA ARG A 423 -26.37 1.56 -7.87
C ARG A 423 -24.98 0.96 -8.00
N HIS A 424 -23.94 1.76 -8.25
CA HIS A 424 -22.60 1.27 -8.59
C HIS A 424 -22.05 0.32 -7.54
N ALA A 425 -22.17 0.64 -6.26
CA ALA A 425 -21.67 -0.21 -5.16
C ALA A 425 -22.34 -1.60 -5.16
N SER A 426 -23.67 -1.65 -5.35
CA SER A 426 -24.44 -2.89 -5.41
C SER A 426 -24.08 -3.73 -6.65
N PHE A 427 -23.94 -3.08 -7.81
CA PHE A 427 -23.50 -3.76 -9.04
C PHE A 427 -22.09 -4.30 -8.91
N LEU A 428 -21.19 -3.52 -8.31
CA LEU A 428 -19.80 -3.93 -8.08
C LEU A 428 -19.73 -5.12 -7.13
N ALA A 429 -20.45 -5.09 -6.01
CA ALA A 429 -20.49 -6.20 -5.05
C ALA A 429 -20.98 -7.51 -5.69
N THR A 430 -22.00 -7.41 -6.56
CA THR A 430 -22.52 -8.56 -7.33
C THR A 430 -21.47 -9.09 -8.30
N GLU A 431 -20.82 -8.20 -9.04
CA GLU A 431 -19.77 -8.55 -10.01
C GLU A 431 -18.57 -9.20 -9.31
N VAL A 432 -18.06 -8.58 -8.24
CA VAL A 432 -16.95 -9.09 -7.43
C VAL A 432 -17.28 -10.48 -6.89
N SER A 433 -18.49 -10.69 -6.35
CA SER A 433 -18.92 -11.99 -5.83
C SER A 433 -19.03 -13.06 -6.93
N ARG A 434 -19.45 -12.69 -8.14
CA ARG A 434 -19.46 -13.59 -9.30
C ARG A 434 -18.03 -13.97 -9.72
N ARG A 435 -17.17 -12.97 -9.89
CA ARG A 435 -15.78 -13.17 -10.34
C ARG A 435 -14.96 -13.96 -9.34
N TYR A 436 -15.09 -13.65 -8.04
CA TYR A 436 -14.47 -14.44 -6.98
C TYR A 436 -14.86 -15.91 -7.04
N ARG A 437 -16.16 -16.23 -7.19
CA ARG A 437 -16.61 -17.63 -7.30
C ARG A 437 -16.01 -18.32 -8.53
N SER A 438 -15.97 -17.64 -9.67
CA SER A 438 -15.37 -18.19 -10.89
C SER A 438 -13.86 -18.43 -10.69
N LEU A 439 -13.15 -17.43 -10.17
CA LEU A 439 -11.71 -17.51 -9.90
C LEU A 439 -11.38 -18.64 -8.90
N MET A 440 -12.08 -18.73 -7.77
CA MET A 440 -11.82 -19.77 -6.77
C MET A 440 -12.07 -21.17 -7.29
N ARG A 441 -13.08 -21.36 -8.14
CA ARG A 441 -13.32 -22.64 -8.82
C ARG A 441 -12.17 -23.00 -9.76
N LEU A 442 -11.67 -22.03 -10.52
CA LEU A 442 -10.56 -22.25 -11.47
C LEU A 442 -9.21 -22.47 -10.78
N LEU A 443 -9.00 -21.83 -9.63
CA LEU A 443 -7.81 -22.03 -8.80
C LEU A 443 -7.89 -23.28 -7.92
N HIS A 444 -9.06 -23.94 -7.87
CA HIS A 444 -9.24 -25.15 -7.09
C HIS A 444 -8.38 -26.28 -7.65
N GLU A 445 -7.75 -27.04 -6.77
CA GLU A 445 -6.82 -28.11 -7.15
C GLU A 445 -7.48 -29.13 -8.07
N ASP A 446 -8.71 -29.56 -7.78
CA ASP A 446 -9.43 -30.52 -8.63
C ASP A 446 -9.69 -30.00 -10.05
N TYR A 447 -9.99 -28.71 -10.21
CA TYR A 447 -10.17 -28.13 -11.54
C TYR A 447 -8.85 -28.13 -12.30
N LEU A 448 -7.76 -27.74 -11.64
CA LEU A 448 -6.44 -27.71 -12.26
C LEU A 448 -5.96 -29.13 -12.61
N ARG A 449 -6.19 -30.13 -11.76
CA ARG A 449 -5.88 -31.55 -12.04
C ARG A 449 -6.61 -32.09 -13.27
N GLN A 450 -7.85 -31.64 -13.51
CA GLN A 450 -8.62 -32.06 -14.67
C GLN A 450 -8.15 -31.43 -15.98
N HIS A 451 -7.52 -30.26 -15.91
CA HIS A 451 -7.24 -29.44 -17.09
C HIS A 451 -5.75 -29.25 -17.39
N LEU A 452 -4.84 -29.53 -16.46
CA LEU A 452 -3.40 -29.35 -16.59
C LEU A 452 -2.63 -30.70 -16.53
N PRO A 453 -1.49 -30.82 -17.23
CA PRO A 453 -0.61 -31.97 -17.09
C PRO A 453 -0.06 -32.09 -15.65
N ALA A 454 0.07 -33.32 -15.13
CA ALA A 454 0.47 -33.58 -13.74
C ALA A 454 1.84 -32.96 -13.38
N GLU A 455 2.83 -33.09 -14.26
CA GLU A 455 4.18 -32.54 -14.03
C GLU A 455 4.18 -31.00 -13.89
N GLU A 456 3.37 -30.33 -14.70
CA GLU A 456 3.25 -28.87 -14.66
C GLU A 456 2.48 -28.40 -13.42
N LEU A 457 1.42 -29.13 -13.06
CA LEU A 457 0.64 -28.84 -11.86
C LEU A 457 1.49 -29.02 -10.59
N ASP A 458 2.28 -30.09 -10.48
CA ASP A 458 3.17 -30.33 -9.35
C ASP A 458 4.18 -29.19 -9.18
N GLY A 459 4.75 -28.71 -10.29
CA GLY A 459 5.65 -27.56 -10.28
C GLY A 459 4.98 -26.28 -9.77
N ILE A 460 3.73 -26.05 -10.17
CA ILE A 460 2.94 -24.88 -9.76
C ILE A 460 2.53 -24.97 -8.28
N LEU A 461 2.06 -26.14 -7.82
CA LEU A 461 1.63 -26.35 -6.44
C LEU A 461 2.80 -26.24 -5.45
N ARG A 462 3.98 -26.78 -5.79
CA ARG A 462 5.20 -26.62 -4.98
C ARG A 462 5.60 -25.16 -4.80
N GLY A 463 5.32 -24.31 -5.79
CA GLY A 463 5.57 -22.87 -5.70
C GLY A 463 4.66 -22.12 -4.73
N GLY A 464 3.54 -22.70 -4.28
CA GLY A 464 2.62 -22.09 -3.31
C GLY A 464 1.84 -20.85 -3.79
N VAL A 465 2.18 -20.30 -4.95
CA VAL A 465 1.61 -19.06 -5.51
C VAL A 465 0.09 -19.13 -5.69
N ILE A 466 -0.47 -20.31 -6.01
CA ILE A 466 -1.93 -20.47 -6.14
C ILE A 466 -2.64 -20.18 -4.81
N THR A 467 -2.13 -20.72 -3.70
CA THR A 467 -2.67 -20.49 -2.37
C THR A 467 -2.58 -19.02 -1.99
N GLU A 468 -1.49 -18.36 -2.37
CA GLU A 468 -1.28 -16.93 -2.13
C GLU A 468 -2.25 -16.07 -2.96
N LEU A 469 -2.44 -16.39 -4.25
CA LEU A 469 -3.42 -15.75 -5.13
C LEU A 469 -4.86 -15.91 -4.60
N ALA A 470 -5.22 -17.11 -4.15
CA ALA A 470 -6.52 -17.38 -3.56
C ALA A 470 -6.72 -16.59 -2.25
N GLY A 471 -5.69 -16.52 -1.41
CA GLY A 471 -5.67 -15.70 -0.19
C GLY A 471 -5.89 -14.23 -0.49
N MET A 472 -5.15 -13.69 -1.45
CA MET A 472 -5.28 -12.31 -1.91
C MET A 472 -6.65 -12.01 -2.52
N ALA A 473 -7.20 -12.91 -3.33
CA ALA A 473 -8.56 -12.78 -3.87
C ALA A 473 -9.61 -12.79 -2.75
N SER A 474 -9.47 -13.67 -1.75
CA SER A 474 -10.38 -13.71 -0.60
C SER A 474 -10.32 -12.41 0.22
N ALA A 475 -9.13 -11.91 0.51
CA ALA A 475 -8.94 -10.63 1.19
C ALA A 475 -9.53 -9.45 0.38
N ALA A 476 -9.26 -9.40 -0.93
CA ALA A 476 -9.80 -8.39 -1.83
C ALA A 476 -11.33 -8.39 -1.87
N ARG A 477 -11.96 -9.58 -1.90
CA ARG A 477 -13.42 -9.69 -1.86
C ARG A 477 -14.00 -9.14 -0.56
N ARG A 478 -13.45 -9.55 0.59
CA ARG A 478 -13.92 -9.08 1.91
C ARG A 478 -13.82 -7.57 2.02
N TYR A 479 -12.71 -7.01 1.55
CA TYR A 479 -12.49 -5.57 1.53
C TYR A 479 -13.49 -4.83 0.62
N LEU A 480 -13.62 -5.26 -0.64
CA LEU A 480 -14.49 -4.61 -1.62
C LEU A 480 -15.97 -4.71 -1.25
N ALA A 481 -16.38 -5.77 -0.52
CA ALA A 481 -17.74 -5.91 -0.02
C ALA A 481 -18.10 -4.81 1.01
N ARG A 482 -17.14 -4.37 1.83
CA ARG A 482 -17.37 -3.37 2.90
C ARG A 482 -17.16 -1.92 2.45
N ARG A 483 -16.23 -1.64 1.53
CA ARG A 483 -15.77 -0.27 1.16
C ARG A 483 -16.86 0.74 0.75
N ARG A 484 -18.03 0.28 0.30
CA ARG A 484 -19.18 1.14 -0.07
C ARG A 484 -20.51 0.47 0.25
N ASP A 485 -20.54 -0.38 1.26
CA ASP A 485 -21.82 -0.90 1.73
C ASP A 485 -22.56 0.23 2.46
N ILE A 486 -23.81 0.48 2.04
CA ILE A 486 -24.66 1.51 2.66
C ILE A 486 -24.97 1.13 4.12
N ALA A 487 -24.91 -0.17 4.45
CA ALA A 487 -25.11 -0.66 5.80
C ALA A 487 -23.89 -0.53 6.71
N SER A 488 -22.68 -0.28 6.17
CA SER A 488 -21.46 -0.23 6.97
C SER A 488 -21.21 1.15 7.57
N SER A 489 -20.77 1.18 8.83
CA SER A 489 -20.30 2.41 9.48
C SER A 489 -18.96 2.88 8.88
N LEU A 490 -18.58 4.12 9.17
CA LEU A 490 -17.27 4.65 8.75
C LEU A 490 -16.13 3.83 9.36
N GLU A 491 -16.25 3.48 10.63
CA GLU A 491 -15.29 2.66 11.37
C GLU A 491 -15.12 1.27 10.73
N GLU A 492 -16.21 0.61 10.31
CA GLU A 492 -16.14 -0.68 9.63
C GLU A 492 -15.45 -0.58 8.27
N MET A 493 -15.71 0.49 7.51
CA MET A 493 -15.06 0.73 6.22
C MET A 493 -13.56 0.97 6.36
N LEU A 494 -13.16 1.75 7.37
CA LEU A 494 -11.76 2.02 7.68
C LEU A 494 -11.04 0.78 8.20
N ALA A 495 -11.67 0.03 9.12
CA ALA A 495 -11.14 -1.22 9.64
C ALA A 495 -10.90 -2.25 8.52
N ALA A 496 -11.87 -2.40 7.60
CA ALA A 496 -11.72 -3.29 6.46
C ALA A 496 -10.53 -2.89 5.55
N LYS A 497 -10.25 -1.58 5.43
CA LYS A 497 -9.08 -1.08 4.70
C LYS A 497 -7.78 -1.44 5.43
N MET A 498 -7.71 -1.21 6.75
CA MET A 498 -6.55 -1.54 7.57
C MET A 498 -6.24 -3.04 7.53
N ASP A 499 -7.26 -3.89 7.67
CA ASP A 499 -7.12 -5.35 7.58
C ASP A 499 -6.58 -5.79 6.22
N PHE A 500 -7.08 -5.19 5.13
CA PHE A 500 -6.62 -5.49 3.78
C PHE A 500 -5.17 -5.05 3.56
N GLU A 501 -4.81 -3.84 4.02
CA GLU A 501 -3.45 -3.33 3.94
C GLU A 501 -2.46 -4.22 4.70
N GLN A 502 -2.81 -4.63 5.92
CA GLN A 502 -1.98 -5.53 6.73
C GLN A 502 -1.84 -6.92 6.08
N HIS A 503 -2.91 -7.42 5.45
CA HIS A 503 -2.85 -8.67 4.69
C HIS A 503 -1.88 -8.55 3.50
N VAL A 504 -1.97 -7.48 2.71
CA VAL A 504 -1.05 -7.22 1.58
C VAL A 504 0.40 -7.14 2.05
N ARG A 505 0.67 -6.42 3.14
CA ARG A 505 2.02 -6.30 3.73
C ARG A 505 2.60 -7.65 4.15
N THR A 506 1.78 -8.48 4.79
CA THR A 506 2.16 -9.83 5.20
C THR A 506 2.51 -10.71 3.99
N GLN A 507 1.69 -10.67 2.93
CA GLN A 507 1.96 -11.41 1.69
C GLN A 507 3.22 -10.89 0.99
N ARG A 508 3.45 -9.57 0.96
CA ARG A 508 4.67 -8.98 0.40
C ARG A 508 5.92 -9.51 1.11
N LEU A 509 5.92 -9.54 2.44
CA LEU A 509 7.07 -10.06 3.20
C LEU A 509 7.32 -11.54 2.94
N ARG A 510 6.25 -12.33 2.80
CA ARG A 510 6.35 -13.75 2.41
C ARG A 510 6.99 -13.90 1.03
N VAL A 511 6.56 -13.11 0.04
CA VAL A 511 7.15 -13.08 -1.30
C VAL A 511 8.62 -12.66 -1.24
N PHE A 512 8.95 -11.62 -0.47
CA PHE A 512 10.33 -11.18 -0.31
C PHE A 512 11.24 -12.29 0.22
N ARG A 513 10.81 -13.01 1.27
CA ARG A 513 11.56 -14.13 1.87
C ARG A 513 11.75 -15.32 0.92
N GLN A 514 10.83 -15.52 -0.03
CA GLN A 514 10.97 -16.55 -1.06
C GLN A 514 12.03 -16.18 -2.11
N ILE A 515 12.11 -14.90 -2.48
CA ILE A 515 13.05 -14.41 -3.50
C ILE A 515 14.43 -14.18 -2.91
N VAL A 516 14.51 -13.68 -1.67
CA VAL A 516 15.74 -13.39 -0.94
C VAL A 516 15.83 -14.35 0.25
N PRO A 517 16.30 -15.59 0.03
CA PRO A 517 16.43 -16.56 1.11
C PRO A 517 17.45 -16.07 2.16
N GLY A 518 17.21 -16.49 3.40
CA GLY A 518 18.08 -16.21 4.55
C GLY A 518 19.41 -16.94 4.49
#